data_AF-A0AAN0R1G5-F1
#
_entry.id   AF-A0AAN0R1G5-F1
#
_cell.length_a   1.000
_cell.length_b   1.000
_cell.length_c   1.000
_cell.angle_alpha   90.00
_cell.angle_beta   90.00
_cell.angle_gamma   90.00
#
_symmetry.space_group_name_H-M   'P 1'
#
loop_
_entity.id
_entity.type
_entity.pdbx_description
1 polymer ?
#
loop_
_entity_poly.entity_id
_entity_poly.type
_entity_poly.pdbx_seq_one_letter_code
_entity_poly.pdbx_strand_id
1 'polypeptide(L)' 'MKRKHFGLAAVATVALAGLVVAAAVNWGTCQWYGYQTERQTRFAPYVGCLVKTAGGWVPRNELRTQQ' A
#
# COMPACT_ATOMS: atom_id res chain seq x y z
N MET A 1 2.45 27.49 -27.32
CA MET A 1 3.06 26.26 -26.75
C MET A 1 3.04 26.20 -25.21
N LYS A 2 3.21 27.31 -24.46
CA LYS A 2 3.22 27.35 -22.98
C LYS A 2 2.00 26.73 -22.25
N ARG A 3 0.78 26.82 -22.80
CA ARG A 3 -0.44 26.27 -22.17
C ARG A 3 -0.46 24.73 -22.04
N LYS A 4 0.21 24.02 -22.95
CA LYS A 4 0.26 22.54 -22.94
C LYS A 4 1.09 21.99 -21.78
N HIS A 5 2.18 22.68 -21.41
CA HIS A 5 3.04 22.29 -20.29
C HIS A 5 2.35 22.47 -18.93
N PHE A 6 1.53 23.52 -18.78
CA PHE A 6 0.72 23.71 -17.57
C PHE A 6 -0.35 22.63 -17.41
N GLY A 7 -1.02 22.22 -18.49
CA GLY A 7 -1.98 21.11 -18.46
C GLY A 7 -1.31 19.79 -18.09
N LEU A 8 -0.16 19.48 -18.69
CA LEU A 8 0.60 18.26 -18.38
C LEU A 8 1.09 18.25 -16.92
N ALA A 9 1.60 19.38 -16.43
CA ALA A 9 2.07 19.51 -15.05
C ALA A 9 0.91 19.34 -14.05
N ALA A 10 -0.26 19.92 -14.32
CA ALA A 10 -1.43 19.75 -13.46
C ALA A 10 -1.89 18.28 -13.39
N VAL A 11 -1.96 17.59 -14.54
CA VAL A 11 -2.31 16.17 -14.60
C VAL A 11 -1.29 15.31 -13.85
N ALA A 12 0.01 15.56 -14.03
CA ALA A 12 1.06 14.84 -13.35
C ALA A 12 0.97 15.01 -11.81
N THR A 13 0.72 16.24 -11.34
CA THR A 13 0.54 16.52 -9.91
C THR A 13 -0.64 15.77 -9.32
N VAL A 14 -1.79 15.77 -10.01
CA VAL A 14 -2.99 15.04 -9.55
C VAL A 14 -2.73 13.54 -9.52
N ALA A 15 -2.08 12.99 -10.54
CA ALA A 15 -1.73 11.57 -10.58
C ALA A 15 -0.78 11.18 -9.42
N LEU A 16 0.26 11.98 -9.18
CA LEU A 16 1.19 11.75 -8.07
C LEU A 16 0.50 11.86 -6.71
N ALA A 17 -0.38 12.85 -6.52
CA ALA A 17 -1.18 12.97 -5.30
C ALA A 17 -2.06 11.73 -5.08
N GLY A 18 -2.70 11.23 -6.14
CA GLY A 18 -3.49 10.00 -6.09
C GLY A 18 -2.66 8.79 -5.67
N LEU A 19 -1.45 8.64 -6.21
CA LEU A 19 -0.54 7.55 -5.83
C LEU A 19 -0.13 7.63 -4.35
N VAL A 20 0.17 8.82 -3.84
CA VAL A 20 0.53 9.03 -2.43
C VAL A 20 -0.64 8.68 -1.52
N VAL A 21 -1.85 9.13 -1.84
CA VAL A 21 -3.07 8.80 -1.08
C VAL A 21 -3.32 7.29 -1.08
N ALA A 22 -3.22 6.65 -2.25
CA ALA A 22 -3.40 5.20 -2.35
C ALA A 22 -2.36 4.43 -1.52
N ALA A 23 -1.09 4.84 -1.55
CA ALA A 23 -0.03 4.24 -0.74
C ALA A 23 -0.31 4.40 0.76
N ALA A 24 -0.74 5.58 1.19
CA ALA A 24 -1.09 5.85 2.59
C ALA A 24 -2.27 4.99 3.08
N VAL A 25 -3.31 4.84 2.25
CA VAL A 25 -4.47 3.99 2.56
C VAL A 25 -4.05 2.51 2.67
N ASN A 26 -3.24 2.02 1.73
CA ASN A 26 -2.74 0.65 1.77
C ASN A 26 -1.86 0.37 2.98
N TRP A 27 -1.01 1.33 3.36
CA TRP A 27 -0.22 1.24 4.58
C TRP A 27 -1.10 1.25 5.83
N GLY A 28 -2.05 2.20 5.93
CA GLY A 28 -2.94 2.33 7.07
C GLY A 28 -3.83 1.11 7.28
N THR A 29 -4.39 0.57 6.21
CA THR A 29 -5.18 -0.68 6.26
C THR A 29 -4.34 -1.88 6.69
N CYS A 30 -3.04 -1.91 6.37
CA CYS A 30 -2.14 -2.96 6.85
C CYS A 30 -1.87 -2.85 8.36
N GLN A 31 -1.59 -1.64 8.85
CA GLN A 31 -1.41 -1.40 10.28
C GLN A 31 -2.69 -1.71 11.08
N TRP A 32 -3.85 -1.31 10.55
CA TRP A 32 -5.14 -1.59 11.15
C TRP A 32 -5.41 -3.10 11.26
N TYR A 33 -5.05 -3.86 10.22
CA TYR A 33 -5.17 -5.32 10.26
C TYR A 33 -4.32 -5.94 11.38
N GLY A 34 -3.08 -5.48 11.55
CA GLY A 34 -2.21 -5.95 12.63
C GLY A 34 -2.78 -5.63 14.01
N TYR A 35 -3.30 -4.41 14.18
CA TYR A 35 -3.97 -3.99 15.41
C TYR A 35 -5.19 -4.84 15.75
N GLN A 36 -6.06 -5.12 14.78
CA GLN A 36 -7.30 -5.89 14.98
C GLN A 36 -7.07 -7.39 15.21
N THR A 37 -5.99 -7.94 14.67
CA THR A 37 -5.73 -9.39 14.72
C THR A 37 -4.61 -9.76 15.69
N GLU A 38 -4.06 -8.78 16.41
CA GLU A 38 -2.88 -8.91 17.28
C GLU A 38 -1.67 -9.52 16.54
N ARG A 39 -1.60 -9.35 15.22
CA ARG A 39 -0.53 -9.88 14.37
C ARG A 39 0.52 -8.82 14.09
N GLN A 40 1.78 -9.25 14.00
CA GLN A 40 2.82 -8.36 13.50
C GLN A 40 2.69 -8.19 11.99
N THR A 41 2.45 -6.95 11.57
CA THR A 41 2.28 -6.57 10.16
C THR A 41 3.36 -5.60 9.71
N ARG A 42 3.75 -5.68 8.44
CA ARG A 42 4.56 -4.65 7.78
C ARG A 42 4.06 -4.42 6.36
N PHE A 43 4.17 -3.19 5.90
CA PHE A 43 3.83 -2.84 4.53
C PHE A 43 5.08 -2.82 3.66
N ALA A 44 5.02 -3.46 2.49
CA ALA A 44 6.04 -3.37 1.47
C ALA A 44 5.42 -2.82 0.17
N PRO A 45 6.02 -1.79 -0.47
CA PRO A 45 5.55 -1.29 -1.76
C PRO A 45 5.43 -2.44 -2.78
N TYR A 46 4.38 -2.42 -3.60
CA TYR A 46 4.05 -3.43 -4.63
C TYR A 46 3.65 -4.82 -4.12
N VAL A 47 4.12 -5.25 -2.94
CA VAL A 47 3.72 -6.54 -2.33
C VAL A 47 2.46 -6.39 -1.47
N GLY A 48 2.29 -5.23 -0.83
CA GLY A 48 1.16 -4.94 0.03
C GLY A 48 1.42 -5.29 1.48
N CYS A 49 0.39 -5.78 2.17
CA CYS A 49 0.47 -6.07 3.61
C CYS A 49 1.06 -7.46 3.86
N LEU A 50 2.17 -7.51 4.56
CA LEU A 50 2.85 -8.72 5.00
C LEU A 50 2.54 -8.97 6.48
N VAL A 51 2.41 -10.24 6.84
CA VAL A 51 2.10 -10.69 8.19
C VAL A 51 3.17 -11.68 8.64
N LYS A 52 3.64 -11.54 9.88
CA LYS A 52 4.64 -12.44 10.46
C LYS A 52 3.99 -13.77 10.83
N THR A 53 4.59 -14.84 10.35
CA THR A 53 4.25 -16.24 10.66
C THR A 53 5.49 -16.95 11.20
N ALA A 54 5.37 -18.22 11.60
CA ALA A 54 6.51 -19.04 12.00
C ALA A 54 7.54 -19.22 10.88
N GLY A 55 7.09 -19.29 9.62
CA GLY A 55 7.95 -19.43 8.43
C GLY A 55 8.49 -18.11 7.85
N GLY A 56 8.17 -16.97 8.47
CA GLY A 56 8.60 -15.65 8.02
C GLY A 56 7.44 -14.72 7.64
N TRP A 57 7.73 -13.74 6.77
CA TRP A 57 6.75 -12.74 6.35
C TRP A 57 5.97 -13.20 5.14
N VAL A 58 4.66 -13.37 5.30
CA VAL A 58 3.76 -13.89 4.27
C VAL A 58 2.75 -12.81 3.86
N PRO A 59 2.48 -12.63 2.56
CA PRO A 59 1.44 -11.72 2.09
C PRO A 59 0.07 -12.05 2.70
N ARG A 60 -0.70 -11.03 3.09
CA ARG A 60 -2.00 -11.21 3.77
C ARG A 60 -2.98 -12.05 2.95
N ASN A 61 -2.95 -11.91 1.62
CA ASN A 61 -3.74 -12.69 0.67
C ASN A 61 -3.33 -14.17 0.60
N GLU A 62 -2.09 -14.50 0.91
CA GLU A 62 -1.55 -15.87 0.92
C GLU A 62 -1.70 -16.56 2.28
N LEU A 63 -2.07 -15.83 3.34
CA LEU A 63 -2.32 -16.44 4.65
C LEU A 63 -3.42 -17.50 4.64
N ARG A 64 -4.40 -17.38 3.73
CA ARG A 64 -5.50 -18.35 3.64
C ARG A 64 -5.08 -19.72 3.12
N THR A 65 -4.00 -19.79 2.34
CA THR A 65 -3.51 -21.06 1.77
C THR A 65 -2.50 -21.76 2.67
N GLN A 66 -2.12 -21.15 3.80
CA GLN A 66 -1.21 -21.74 4.80
C GLN A 66 -1.92 -22.28 6.04
N GLN A 67 -3.27 -22.30 6.04
CA GLN A 67 -4.08 -22.88 7.11
C GLN A 67 -4.35 -24.36 6.89
#